data_AF-A0A2E3VY42-F1
#
_entry.id   AF-A0A2E3VY42-F1
#
_cell.length_a   1.000
_cell.length_b   1.000
_cell.length_c   1.000
_cell.angle_alpha   90.00
_cell.angle_beta   90.00
_cell.angle_gamma   90.00
#
_symmetry.space_group_name_H-M   'P 1'
#
loop_
_entity.id
_entity.type
_entity.pdbx_description
1 polymer ?
#
loop_
_entity_poly.entity_id
_entity_poly.type
_entity_poly.pdbx_seq_one_letter_code
_entity_poly.pdbx_strand_id
1 'polypeptide(L)'
;MKLHLGCGQRHLEGYRNIDFPLNDHSVQIKSVADEHADIRRLRFKKGEVREVRLHHVFEHFSRPVACGLASGWSSWMEPGDKLRIEVPDYLLTTLSILNPLSSFRRKMVGIRHLFGSHEAHWAYHYEGYTTRHLLSLLRTNDFKLVKKRRNSWKGTYNIDLTVEKVGKISSKEDFEKHNRAFLRNFLLDDSEIPLLDIWMKDYQEQLELSWAQDESVN
;
A
#
# COMPACT_ATOMS: atom_id res chain seq x y z
N MET A 1 7.22 15.57 8.98
CA MET A 1 5.83 15.29 9.43
C MET A 1 5.54 13.78 9.43
N LYS A 2 4.39 13.34 9.96
CA LYS A 2 3.90 11.96 9.85
C LYS A 2 2.53 11.95 9.16
N LEU A 3 2.29 10.97 8.29
CA LEU A 3 1.08 10.86 7.47
C LEU A 3 0.28 9.61 7.84
N HIS A 4 -1.02 9.77 8.02
CA HIS A 4 -1.97 8.67 8.13
C HIS A 4 -2.90 8.74 6.91
N LEU A 5 -2.63 7.88 5.93
CA LEU A 5 -3.28 7.90 4.62
C LEU A 5 -4.46 6.93 4.60
N GLY A 6 -5.63 7.39 4.15
CA GLY A 6 -6.90 6.65 4.23
C GLY A 6 -7.32 6.42 5.68
N CYS A 7 -7.40 7.51 6.45
CA CYS A 7 -7.63 7.45 7.89
C CYS A 7 -9.03 6.95 8.30
N GLY A 8 -9.98 6.93 7.37
CA GLY A 8 -11.38 6.59 7.55
C GLY A 8 -12.01 7.39 8.68
N GLN A 9 -12.48 6.67 9.69
CA GLN A 9 -13.08 7.25 10.90
C GLN A 9 -12.12 7.26 12.10
N ARG A 10 -10.83 7.00 11.88
CA ARG A 10 -9.83 6.89 12.94
C ARG A 10 -8.79 8.00 12.82
N HIS A 11 -8.94 9.00 13.67
CA HIS A 11 -7.92 10.03 13.84
C HIS A 11 -6.74 9.48 14.65
N LEU A 12 -5.51 9.76 14.21
CA LEU A 12 -4.28 9.48 14.94
C LEU A 12 -3.60 10.79 15.33
N GLU A 13 -3.50 11.04 16.64
CA GLU A 13 -2.81 12.20 17.16
C GLU A 13 -1.32 12.20 16.77
N GLY A 14 -0.80 13.37 16.38
CA GLY A 14 0.57 13.53 15.90
C GLY A 14 0.80 13.08 14.44
N TYR A 15 -0.27 12.70 13.73
CA TYR A 15 -0.25 12.47 12.28
C TYR A 15 -1.13 13.52 11.61
N ARG A 16 -0.79 13.86 10.36
CA ARG A 16 -1.71 14.49 9.41
C ARG A 16 -2.57 13.38 8.82
N ASN A 17 -3.86 13.38 9.15
CA ASN A 17 -4.84 12.38 8.73
C ASN A 17 -5.45 12.82 7.41
N ILE A 18 -5.28 12.02 6.37
CA ILE A 18 -5.70 12.36 5.00
C ILE A 18 -6.65 11.28 4.50
N ASP A 19 -7.77 11.69 3.92
CA ASP A 19 -8.73 10.80 3.27
C ASP A 19 -9.46 11.51 2.14
N PHE A 20 -10.32 10.81 1.41
CA PHE A 20 -11.30 11.43 0.53
C PHE A 20 -12.41 12.16 1.33
N PRO A 21 -13.07 13.17 0.72
CA PRO A 21 -14.22 13.82 1.34
C PRO A 21 -15.39 12.83 1.47
N LEU A 22 -16.30 13.08 2.43
CA LEU A 22 -17.43 12.17 2.73
C LEU A 22 -18.31 11.82 1.52
N ASN A 23 -18.48 12.76 0.59
CA ASN A 23 -19.32 12.53 -0.60
C ASN A 23 -18.74 11.48 -1.56
N ASP A 24 -17.47 11.14 -1.42
CA ASP A 24 -16.80 10.10 -2.21
C ASP A 24 -16.82 8.73 -1.50
N HIS A 25 -17.37 8.68 -0.28
CA HIS A 25 -17.56 7.45 0.50
C HIS A 25 -19.00 6.94 0.42
N SER A 26 -19.16 5.63 0.43
CA SER A 26 -20.47 4.96 0.35
C SER A 26 -21.07 4.62 1.71
N VAL A 27 -20.23 4.21 2.67
CA VAL A 27 -20.66 3.71 4.00
C VAL A 27 -20.14 4.59 5.14
N GLN A 28 -19.09 5.37 4.90
CA GLN A 28 -18.51 6.23 5.93
C GLN A 28 -19.47 7.39 6.27
N ILE A 29 -19.84 7.50 7.55
CA ILE A 29 -20.82 8.48 8.04
C ILE A 29 -20.20 9.70 8.73
N LYS A 30 -18.89 9.69 8.96
CA LYS A 30 -18.14 10.73 9.68
C LYS A 30 -16.74 10.81 9.13
N SER A 31 -16.23 12.01 8.89
CA SER A 31 -14.82 12.24 8.55
C SER A 31 -14.11 12.83 9.75
N VAL A 32 -12.88 12.36 9.96
CA VAL A 32 -11.96 12.86 10.99
C VAL A 32 -10.62 13.24 10.36
N ALA A 33 -10.61 13.42 9.03
CA ALA A 33 -9.43 13.79 8.28
C ALA A 33 -9.11 15.28 8.50
N ASP A 34 -7.82 15.58 8.68
CA ASP A 34 -7.29 16.94 8.71
C ASP A 34 -7.27 17.57 7.32
N GLU A 35 -7.23 16.72 6.27
CA GLU A 35 -7.19 17.12 4.87
C GLU A 35 -7.97 16.13 4.01
N HIS A 36 -8.66 16.65 2.99
CA HIS A 36 -9.31 15.85 1.96
C HIS A 36 -8.50 15.85 0.67
N ALA A 37 -7.96 14.70 0.27
CA ALA A 37 -7.14 14.57 -0.93
C ALA A 37 -7.07 13.13 -1.47
N ASP A 38 -6.83 12.99 -2.78
CA ASP A 38 -6.43 11.72 -3.37
C ASP A 38 -4.99 11.39 -2.94
N ILE A 39 -4.85 10.40 -2.06
CA ILE A 39 -3.55 10.00 -1.51
C ILE A 39 -2.56 9.50 -2.58
N ARG A 40 -3.03 9.18 -3.79
CA ARG A 40 -2.18 8.81 -4.93
C ARG A 40 -1.47 9.99 -5.58
N ARG A 41 -1.89 11.22 -5.27
CA ARG A 41 -1.41 12.45 -5.92
C ARG A 41 -0.65 13.37 -4.96
N LEU A 42 -0.46 12.93 -3.72
CA LEU A 42 0.29 13.71 -2.74
C LEU A 42 1.75 13.79 -3.15
N ARG A 43 2.36 14.96 -2.94
CA ARG A 43 3.79 15.19 -3.16
C ARG A 43 4.33 16.04 -2.02
N PHE A 44 5.50 15.67 -1.54
CA PHE A 44 6.21 16.36 -0.46
C PHE A 44 7.66 16.60 -0.87
N LYS A 45 8.33 17.54 -0.19
CA LYS A 45 9.77 17.73 -0.40
C LYS A 45 10.53 16.53 0.16
N LYS A 46 11.71 16.27 -0.40
CA LYS A 46 12.61 15.24 0.14
C LYS A 46 12.94 15.53 1.61
N GLY A 47 12.91 14.50 2.43
CA GLY A 47 13.18 14.57 3.87
C GLY A 47 12.08 15.21 4.72
N GLU A 48 10.94 15.58 4.11
CA GLU A 48 9.84 16.22 4.84
C GLU A 48 8.98 15.19 5.59
N VAL A 49 8.94 13.94 5.14
CA VAL A 49 8.05 12.89 5.69
C VAL A 49 8.86 11.88 6.49
N ARG A 50 8.53 11.75 7.78
CA ARG A 50 9.20 10.84 8.73
C ARG A 50 8.51 9.50 8.93
N GLU A 51 7.19 9.47 8.68
CA GLU A 51 6.41 8.25 8.75
C GLU A 51 5.22 8.32 7.80
N VAL A 52 5.01 7.28 7.01
CA VAL A 52 3.74 7.02 6.29
C VAL A 52 3.08 5.80 6.92
N ARG A 53 1.78 5.91 7.21
CA ARG A 53 1.02 4.83 7.84
C ARG A 53 -0.32 4.61 7.13
N LEU A 54 -0.61 3.35 6.82
CA LEU A 54 -1.85 2.90 6.19
C LEU A 54 -2.43 1.70 6.94
N HIS A 55 -3.76 1.67 7.11
CA HIS A 55 -4.50 0.53 7.66
C HIS A 55 -5.65 0.20 6.74
N HIS A 56 -5.62 -0.98 6.10
CA HIS A 56 -6.68 -1.40 5.19
C HIS A 56 -6.91 -0.41 4.02
N VAL A 57 -5.81 -0.08 3.34
CA VAL A 57 -5.79 0.87 2.21
C VAL A 57 -4.87 0.35 1.12
N PHE A 58 -3.71 -0.19 1.48
CA PHE A 58 -2.67 -0.57 0.53
C PHE A 58 -3.12 -1.69 -0.42
N GLU A 59 -4.02 -2.58 0.01
CA GLU A 59 -4.62 -3.64 -0.79
C GLU A 59 -5.54 -3.15 -1.92
N HIS A 60 -5.97 -1.90 -1.87
CA HIS A 60 -6.83 -1.28 -2.89
C HIS A 60 -6.04 -0.74 -4.08
N PHE A 61 -4.69 -0.76 -4.03
CA PHE A 61 -3.87 -0.37 -5.16
C PHE A 61 -3.55 -1.57 -6.04
N SER A 62 -3.65 -1.38 -7.36
CA SER A 62 -3.12 -2.35 -8.30
C SER A 62 -1.61 -2.50 -8.08
N ARG A 63 -1.07 -3.66 -8.44
CA ARG A 63 0.35 -3.97 -8.28
C ARG A 63 1.32 -2.89 -8.78
N PRO A 64 1.20 -2.37 -10.03
CA PRO A 64 2.11 -1.32 -10.49
C PRO A 64 1.94 -0.01 -9.73
N VAL A 65 0.70 0.36 -9.37
CA VAL A 65 0.40 1.56 -8.58
C VAL A 65 0.99 1.44 -7.18
N ALA A 66 0.86 0.30 -6.52
CA ALA A 66 1.45 0.03 -5.20
C ALA A 66 2.99 0.15 -5.23
N CYS A 67 3.63 -0.32 -6.30
CA CYS A 67 5.06 -0.15 -6.52
C CYS A 67 5.43 1.33 -6.70
N GLY A 68 4.68 2.07 -7.54
CA GLY A 68 4.92 3.49 -7.79
C GLY A 68 4.77 4.34 -6.54
N LEU A 69 3.73 4.08 -5.73
CA LEU A 69 3.52 4.72 -4.44
C LEU A 69 4.65 4.43 -3.45
N ALA A 70 5.11 3.18 -3.35
CA ALA A 70 6.22 2.83 -2.45
C ALA A 70 7.52 3.54 -2.86
N SER A 71 7.83 3.63 -4.16
CA SER A 71 8.94 4.44 -4.68
C SER A 71 8.77 5.93 -4.33
N GLY A 72 7.59 6.49 -4.58
CA GLY A 72 7.26 7.90 -4.29
C GLY A 72 7.41 8.22 -2.81
N TRP A 73 6.85 7.39 -1.93
CA TRP A 73 6.99 7.55 -0.48
C TRP A 73 8.44 7.45 -0.02
N SER A 74 9.22 6.54 -0.60
CA SER A 74 10.65 6.46 -0.34
C SER A 74 11.35 7.76 -0.73
N SER A 75 10.98 8.40 -1.84
CA SER A 75 11.57 9.68 -2.27
C SER A 75 11.33 10.85 -1.28
N TRP A 76 10.24 10.82 -0.51
CA TRP A 76 9.92 11.85 0.50
C TRP A 76 10.71 11.71 1.80
N MET A 77 11.28 10.54 2.06
CA MET A 77 11.82 10.12 3.35
C MET A 77 13.35 10.23 3.40
N GLU A 78 13.92 10.43 4.60
CA GLU A 78 15.35 10.22 4.86
C GLU A 78 15.63 8.77 5.31
N PRO A 79 16.88 8.26 5.22
CA PRO A 79 17.24 6.96 5.78
C PRO A 79 16.85 6.86 7.27
N GLY A 80 16.19 5.76 7.64
CA GLY A 80 15.66 5.52 8.99
C GLY A 80 14.23 6.00 9.24
N ASP A 81 13.65 6.80 8.34
CA ASP A 81 12.21 7.11 8.37
C ASP A 81 11.37 5.89 7.99
N LYS A 82 10.10 5.90 8.41
CA LYS A 82 9.30 4.67 8.51
C LYS A 82 8.12 4.62 7.54
N LEU A 83 7.82 3.41 7.09
CA LEU A 83 6.57 3.08 6.42
C LEU A 83 5.90 1.94 7.20
N ARG A 84 4.62 2.13 7.55
CA ARG A 84 3.82 1.13 8.26
C ARG A 84 2.56 0.79 7.48
N ILE A 85 2.42 -0.48 7.13
CA ILE A 85 1.32 -0.99 6.31
C ILE A 85 0.66 -2.15 7.04
N GLU A 86 -0.64 -2.03 7.31
CA GLU A 86 -1.51 -3.14 7.70
C GLU A 86 -2.45 -3.52 6.55
N VAL A 87 -2.43 -4.80 6.17
CA VAL A 87 -3.25 -5.40 5.09
C VAL A 87 -3.78 -6.78 5.51
N PRO A 88 -4.83 -7.30 4.85
CA PRO A 88 -5.27 -8.69 5.01
C PRO A 88 -4.13 -9.71 4.87
N ASP A 89 -4.05 -10.68 5.79
CA ASP A 89 -3.13 -11.83 5.68
C ASP A 89 -3.75 -12.86 4.73
N TYR A 90 -3.31 -12.86 3.48
CA TYR A 90 -3.82 -13.76 2.45
C TYR A 90 -3.68 -15.23 2.86
N LEU A 91 -2.52 -15.61 3.41
CA LEU A 91 -2.24 -17.01 3.75
C LEU A 91 -3.11 -17.48 4.91
N LEU A 92 -3.12 -16.76 6.03
CA LEU A 92 -3.91 -17.18 7.21
C LEU A 92 -5.41 -17.13 6.95
N THR A 93 -5.88 -16.13 6.20
CA THR A 93 -7.31 -16.03 5.86
C THR A 93 -7.72 -17.16 4.93
N THR A 94 -6.90 -17.50 3.93
CA THR A 94 -7.14 -18.65 3.04
C THR A 94 -7.20 -19.95 3.83
N LEU A 95 -6.28 -20.19 4.77
CA LEU A 95 -6.32 -21.37 5.63
C LEU A 95 -7.60 -21.43 6.47
N SER A 96 -8.09 -20.28 6.96
CA SER A 96 -9.38 -20.21 7.67
C SER A 96 -10.57 -20.50 6.75
N ILE A 97 -10.53 -20.09 5.48
CA ILE A 97 -11.58 -20.36 4.49
C ILE A 97 -11.63 -21.85 4.14
N LEU A 98 -10.46 -22.46 3.91
CA LEU A 98 -10.33 -23.86 3.50
C LEU A 98 -10.59 -24.85 4.64
N ASN A 99 -10.53 -24.40 5.90
CA ASN A 99 -10.83 -25.26 7.04
C ASN A 99 -12.26 -25.86 6.93
N PRO A 100 -12.42 -27.19 6.88
CA PRO A 100 -13.73 -27.83 6.76
C PRO A 100 -14.64 -27.56 7.96
N LEU A 101 -14.07 -27.26 9.13
CA LEU A 101 -14.81 -26.94 10.35
C LEU A 101 -15.28 -25.47 10.40
N SER A 102 -14.83 -24.61 9.47
CA SER A 102 -15.30 -23.23 9.39
C SER A 102 -16.76 -23.18 8.93
N SER A 103 -17.59 -22.42 9.65
CA SER A 103 -18.97 -22.16 9.23
C SER A 103 -19.00 -21.41 7.90
N PHE A 104 -20.09 -21.58 7.13
CA PHE A 104 -20.30 -20.86 5.87
C PHE A 104 -20.11 -19.34 6.02
N ARG A 105 -20.71 -18.75 7.07
CA ARG A 105 -20.56 -17.33 7.38
C ARG A 105 -19.09 -16.93 7.57
N ARG A 106 -18.29 -17.72 8.31
CA ARG A 106 -16.87 -17.43 8.52
C ARG A 106 -16.09 -17.48 7.20
N LYS A 107 -16.39 -18.44 6.33
CA LYS A 107 -15.79 -18.52 4.99
C LYS A 107 -16.11 -17.28 4.16
N MET A 108 -17.37 -16.86 4.12
CA MET A 108 -17.79 -15.66 3.38
C MET A 108 -17.17 -14.37 3.93
N VAL A 109 -17.04 -14.25 5.26
CA VAL A 109 -16.33 -13.13 5.89
C VAL A 109 -14.85 -13.12 5.50
N GLY A 110 -14.19 -14.29 5.47
CA GLY A 110 -12.82 -14.42 5.02
C GLY A 110 -12.65 -14.05 3.54
N ILE A 111 -13.54 -14.51 2.67
CA ILE A 111 -13.52 -14.15 1.24
C ILE A 111 -13.67 -12.64 1.07
N ARG A 112 -14.67 -12.02 1.72
CA ARG A 112 -14.83 -10.55 1.71
C ARG A 112 -13.58 -9.83 2.23
N HIS A 113 -12.94 -10.36 3.28
CA HIS A 113 -11.71 -9.78 3.82
C HIS A 113 -10.56 -9.78 2.80
N LEU A 114 -10.52 -10.78 1.90
CA LEU A 114 -9.48 -10.89 0.88
C LEU A 114 -9.77 -10.11 -0.39
N PHE A 115 -11.02 -10.06 -0.85
CA PHE A 115 -11.39 -9.45 -2.12
C PHE A 115 -12.00 -8.05 -1.99
N GLY A 116 -12.26 -7.63 -0.76
CA GLY A 116 -12.88 -6.35 -0.45
C GLY A 116 -14.38 -6.46 -0.26
N SER A 117 -15.01 -5.35 0.10
CA SER A 117 -16.44 -5.28 0.42
C SER A 117 -17.33 -5.02 -0.79
N HIS A 118 -16.75 -4.62 -1.94
CA HIS A 118 -17.42 -4.47 -3.24
C HIS A 118 -18.58 -3.46 -3.25
N GLU A 119 -18.63 -2.55 -2.28
CA GLU A 119 -19.64 -1.49 -2.17
C GLU A 119 -19.42 -0.35 -3.15
N ALA A 120 -18.22 -0.25 -3.71
CA ALA A 120 -17.83 0.76 -4.68
C ALA A 120 -16.65 0.26 -5.51
N HIS A 121 -16.36 0.96 -6.61
CA HIS A 121 -15.25 0.63 -7.51
C HIS A 121 -13.87 0.72 -6.82
N TRP A 122 -13.75 1.50 -5.75
CA TRP A 122 -12.52 1.61 -4.96
C TRP A 122 -12.41 0.54 -3.86
N ALA A 123 -13.49 -0.18 -3.56
CA ALA A 123 -13.55 -1.13 -2.45
C ALA A 123 -13.11 -2.56 -2.82
N TYR A 124 -12.45 -2.72 -3.97
CA TYR A 124 -11.84 -3.96 -4.39
C TYR A 124 -10.42 -4.07 -3.85
N HIS A 125 -10.05 -5.27 -3.41
CA HIS A 125 -8.66 -5.59 -3.09
C HIS A 125 -8.03 -6.23 -4.33
N TYR A 126 -6.98 -5.62 -4.85
CA TYR A 126 -6.30 -6.10 -6.06
C TYR A 126 -5.24 -7.16 -5.74
N GLU A 127 -4.73 -7.19 -4.52
CA GLU A 127 -3.57 -8.02 -4.14
C GLU A 127 -3.79 -8.86 -2.89
N GLY A 128 -3.39 -10.13 -2.98
CA GLY A 128 -3.35 -11.07 -1.87
C GLY A 128 -1.99 -11.03 -1.18
N TYR A 129 -1.83 -10.15 -0.17
CA TYR A 129 -0.55 -10.01 0.50
C TYR A 129 -0.25 -11.15 1.48
N THR A 130 0.90 -11.79 1.27
CA THR A 130 1.62 -12.53 2.32
C THR A 130 2.76 -11.67 2.86
N THR A 131 3.33 -12.04 4.01
CA THR A 131 4.49 -11.31 4.55
C THR A 131 5.65 -11.28 3.57
N ARG A 132 5.91 -12.42 2.90
CA ARG A 132 7.01 -12.53 1.93
C ARG A 132 6.77 -11.62 0.74
N HIS A 133 5.55 -11.63 0.20
CA HIS A 133 5.19 -10.80 -0.94
C HIS A 133 5.29 -9.31 -0.60
N LEU A 134 4.57 -8.85 0.44
CA LEU A 134 4.58 -7.43 0.83
C LEU A 134 6.00 -6.95 1.15
N LEU A 135 6.79 -7.73 1.90
CA LEU A 135 8.16 -7.36 2.21
C LEU A 135 9.07 -7.36 0.97
N SER A 136 8.83 -8.22 -0.02
CA SER A 136 9.57 -8.19 -1.28
C SER A 136 9.33 -6.88 -2.02
N LEU A 137 8.07 -6.45 -2.15
CA LEU A 137 7.72 -5.17 -2.76
C LEU A 137 8.39 -4.00 -2.02
N LEU A 138 8.32 -3.99 -0.68
CA LEU A 138 8.91 -2.93 0.12
C LEU A 138 10.44 -2.91 0.02
N ARG A 139 11.10 -4.07 -0.06
CA ARG A 139 12.56 -4.15 -0.27
C ARG A 139 13.00 -3.68 -1.64
N THR A 140 12.24 -3.98 -2.68
CA THR A 140 12.44 -3.43 -4.03
C THR A 140 12.43 -1.90 -4.00
N ASN A 141 11.65 -1.31 -3.08
CA ASN A 141 11.45 0.13 -2.95
C ASN A 141 12.27 0.76 -1.81
N ASP A 142 13.48 0.24 -1.57
CA ASP A 142 14.48 0.78 -0.63
C ASP A 142 14.09 0.75 0.85
N PHE A 143 13.23 -0.20 1.25
CA PHE A 143 12.89 -0.41 2.66
C PHE A 143 13.46 -1.71 3.23
N LYS A 144 13.67 -1.74 4.54
CA LYS A 144 13.99 -2.99 5.28
C LYS A 144 13.05 -3.18 6.46
N LEU A 145 12.75 -4.43 6.78
CA LEU A 145 11.87 -4.79 7.88
C LEU A 145 12.47 -4.37 9.23
N VAL A 146 11.68 -3.64 10.01
CA VAL A 146 11.98 -3.31 11.41
C VAL A 146 11.11 -4.14 12.34
N LYS A 147 9.82 -4.25 12.03
CA LYS A 147 8.86 -4.94 12.87
C LYS A 147 7.79 -5.63 12.04
N LYS A 148 7.43 -6.84 12.47
CA LYS A 148 6.27 -7.58 11.97
C LYS A 148 5.32 -7.85 13.13
N ARG A 149 4.03 -7.62 12.91
CA ARG A 149 2.94 -8.04 13.78
C ARG A 149 1.89 -8.78 12.97
N ARG A 150 1.02 -9.48 13.68
CA ARG A 150 -0.21 -10.05 13.16
C ARG A 150 -1.33 -9.70 14.10
N ASN A 151 -2.47 -9.34 13.53
CA ASN A 151 -3.68 -9.05 14.28
C ASN A 151 -4.80 -9.95 13.73
N SER A 152 -5.81 -10.21 14.56
CA SER A 152 -7.02 -10.90 14.12
C SER A 152 -8.23 -10.29 14.78
N TRP A 153 -9.34 -10.26 14.04
CA TRP A 153 -10.60 -9.72 14.55
C TRP A 153 -11.77 -10.47 13.94
N LYS A 154 -12.67 -11.02 14.78
CA LYS A 154 -13.88 -11.73 14.32
C LYS A 154 -13.61 -12.78 13.20
N GLY A 155 -12.46 -13.43 13.23
CA GLY A 155 -12.07 -14.46 12.27
C GLY A 155 -11.40 -13.95 10.98
N THR A 156 -11.09 -12.65 10.88
CA THR A 156 -10.19 -12.10 9.86
C THR A 156 -8.77 -11.98 10.42
N TYR A 157 -7.78 -11.99 9.54
CA TYR A 157 -6.36 -11.98 9.89
C TYR A 157 -5.65 -10.89 9.08
N ASN A 158 -4.73 -10.18 9.73
CA ASN A 158 -3.98 -9.07 9.15
C ASN A 158 -2.48 -9.25 9.39
N ILE A 159 -1.69 -8.70 8.47
CA ILE A 159 -0.24 -8.50 8.62
C ILE A 159 -0.02 -7.01 8.80
N ASP A 160 0.74 -6.63 9.82
CA ASP A 160 1.16 -5.24 10.06
C ASP A 160 2.68 -5.20 10.04
N LEU A 161 3.24 -4.58 9.00
CA LEU A 161 4.67 -4.41 8.82
C LEU A 161 5.06 -2.95 9.08
N THR A 162 6.10 -2.77 9.89
CA THR A 162 6.85 -1.51 9.96
C THR A 162 8.21 -1.74 9.31
N VAL A 163 8.50 -0.93 8.30
CA VAL A 163 9.78 -0.93 7.58
C VAL A 163 10.43 0.45 7.70
N GLU A 164 11.75 0.52 7.49
CA GLU A 164 12.49 1.79 7.46
C GLU A 164 13.23 1.95 6.14
N LYS A 165 13.33 3.19 5.66
CA LYS A 165 14.08 3.54 4.46
C LYS A 165 15.56 3.26 4.68
N VAL A 166 16.21 2.63 3.70
CA VAL A 166 17.62 2.27 3.77
C VAL A 166 18.52 3.38 3.23
N GLY A 167 18.13 4.04 2.13
CA GLY A 167 18.92 5.08 1.47
C GLY A 167 19.88 4.55 0.40
N LYS A 168 19.60 3.40 -0.22
CA LYS A 168 20.45 2.82 -1.28
C LYS A 168 20.02 3.21 -2.68
N ILE A 169 18.76 3.61 -2.85
CA ILE A 169 18.18 3.98 -4.14
C ILE A 169 17.87 5.48 -4.10
N SER A 170 18.33 6.23 -5.10
CA SER A 170 18.22 7.70 -5.10
C SER A 170 17.67 8.30 -6.39
N SER A 171 17.51 7.52 -7.46
CA SER A 171 17.04 7.98 -8.76
C SER A 171 15.78 7.23 -9.20
N LYS A 172 14.98 7.86 -10.06
CA LYS A 172 13.78 7.22 -10.65
C LYS A 172 14.17 6.00 -11.49
N GLU A 173 15.27 6.11 -12.23
CA GLU A 173 15.79 5.06 -13.11
C GLU A 173 16.16 3.79 -12.34
N ASP A 174 16.77 3.92 -11.16
CA ASP A 174 17.10 2.76 -10.32
C ASP A 174 15.83 2.11 -9.76
N PHE A 175 14.84 2.91 -9.32
CA PHE A 175 13.55 2.37 -8.89
C PHE A 175 12.82 1.69 -10.05
N GLU A 176 12.83 2.26 -11.25
CA GLU A 176 12.25 1.66 -12.46
C GLU A 176 12.88 0.30 -12.77
N LYS A 177 14.21 0.22 -12.75
CA LYS A 177 14.95 -1.01 -13.00
C LYS A 177 14.58 -2.10 -11.98
N HIS A 178 14.57 -1.75 -10.68
CA HIS A 178 14.24 -2.71 -9.63
C HIS A 178 12.77 -3.15 -9.69
N ASN A 179 11.83 -2.22 -9.91
CA ASN A 179 10.41 -2.55 -10.00
C ASN A 179 10.09 -3.33 -11.29
N ARG A 180 10.76 -3.08 -12.41
CA ARG A 180 10.63 -3.92 -13.61
C ARG A 180 11.06 -5.36 -13.35
N ALA A 181 12.19 -5.54 -12.67
CA ALA A 181 12.65 -6.87 -12.27
C ALA A 181 11.69 -7.55 -11.28
N PHE A 182 11.13 -6.80 -10.34
CA PHE A 182 10.13 -7.31 -9.40
C PHE A 182 8.83 -7.74 -10.12
N LEU A 183 8.26 -6.87 -10.95
CA LEU A 183 7.01 -7.11 -11.68
C LEU A 183 7.14 -8.26 -12.69
N ARG A 184 8.33 -8.50 -13.24
CA ARG A 184 8.60 -9.66 -14.11
C ARG A 184 8.33 -11.00 -13.41
N ASN A 185 8.43 -11.09 -12.08
CA ASN A 185 8.14 -12.33 -11.34
C ASN A 185 6.66 -12.73 -11.36
N PHE A 186 5.78 -11.87 -11.87
CA PHE A 186 4.35 -12.15 -12.00
C PHE A 186 3.96 -12.63 -13.39
N LEU A 187 4.89 -12.67 -14.34
CA LEU A 187 4.67 -13.27 -15.65
C LEU A 187 4.71 -14.78 -15.53
N LEU A 188 3.87 -15.45 -16.30
CA LEU A 188 3.92 -16.88 -16.51
C LEU A 188 5.16 -17.26 -17.34
N ASP A 189 5.43 -16.50 -18.38
CA ASP A 189 6.54 -16.72 -19.31
C ASP A 189 6.92 -15.44 -20.08
N ASP A 190 7.98 -15.52 -20.89
CA ASP A 190 8.55 -14.38 -21.61
C ASP A 190 7.63 -13.84 -22.73
N SER A 191 6.63 -14.60 -23.19
CA SER A 191 5.63 -14.10 -24.14
C SER A 191 4.72 -13.02 -23.54
N GLU A 192 4.63 -12.93 -22.21
CA GLU A 192 3.86 -11.91 -21.50
C GLU A 192 4.65 -10.61 -21.25
N ILE A 193 5.83 -10.41 -21.87
CA ILE A 193 6.57 -9.14 -21.79
C ILE A 193 5.70 -7.90 -22.12
N PRO A 194 4.79 -7.92 -23.13
CA PRO A 194 3.89 -6.79 -23.36
C PRO A 194 3.00 -6.43 -22.16
N LEU A 195 2.61 -7.42 -21.34
CA LEU A 195 1.87 -7.18 -20.09
C LEU A 195 2.73 -6.46 -19.05
N LEU A 196 4.01 -6.86 -18.94
CA LEU A 196 4.97 -6.15 -18.10
C LEU A 196 5.14 -4.69 -18.54
N ASP A 197 5.17 -4.42 -19.84
CA ASP A 197 5.31 -3.05 -20.34
C ASP A 197 4.07 -2.18 -20.00
N ILE A 198 2.87 -2.75 -20.02
CA ILE A 198 1.65 -2.08 -19.52
C ILE A 198 1.80 -1.77 -18.03
N TRP A 199 2.23 -2.74 -17.22
CA TRP A 199 2.43 -2.50 -15.78
C TRP A 199 3.52 -1.47 -15.51
N MET A 200 4.60 -1.45 -16.30
CA MET A 200 5.65 -0.45 -16.15
C MET A 200 5.17 0.94 -16.51
N LYS A 201 4.28 1.07 -17.50
CA LYS A 201 3.63 2.34 -17.81
C LYS A 201 2.79 2.85 -16.64
N ASP A 202 1.92 2.01 -16.09
CA ASP A 202 1.09 2.38 -14.92
C ASP A 202 1.95 2.75 -13.70
N TYR A 203 3.06 2.03 -13.49
CA TYR A 203 4.04 2.31 -12.45
C TYR A 203 4.68 3.70 -12.66
N GLN A 204 5.14 4.00 -13.88
CA GLN A 204 5.79 5.28 -14.21
C GLN A 204 4.82 6.45 -14.04
N GLU A 205 3.59 6.31 -14.53
CA GLU A 205 2.54 7.33 -14.34
C GLU A 205 2.28 7.60 -12.84
N GLN A 206 2.18 6.54 -12.03
CA GLN A 206 1.99 6.69 -10.59
C GLN A 206 3.23 7.27 -9.89
N LEU A 207 4.43 6.93 -10.36
CA LEU A 207 5.68 7.47 -9.83
C LEU A 207 5.72 8.99 -10.03
N GLU A 208 5.39 9.49 -11.21
CA GLU A 208 5.35 10.93 -11.50
C GLU A 208 4.37 11.69 -10.61
N LEU A 209 3.20 11.10 -10.34
CA LEU A 209 2.18 11.70 -9.47
C LEU A 209 2.61 11.83 -8.01
N SER A 210 3.56 10.99 -7.56
CA SER A 210 3.92 10.85 -6.15
C SER A 210 5.39 11.14 -5.87
N TRP A 211 6.22 11.41 -6.87
CA TRP A 211 7.64 11.70 -6.64
C TRP A 211 7.84 12.99 -5.84
N ALA A 212 8.91 13.04 -5.05
CA ALA A 212 9.29 14.23 -4.29
C ALA A 212 9.31 15.48 -5.17
N GLN A 213 8.96 16.62 -4.58
CA GLN A 213 9.08 17.91 -5.24
C GLN A 213 10.55 18.33 -5.26
N ASP A 214 10.99 18.91 -6.38
CA ASP A 214 12.29 19.55 -6.46
C ASP A 214 12.33 20.77 -5.54
N GLU A 215 13.48 21.08 -4.96
CA GLU A 215 13.66 22.24 -4.07
C GLU A 215 13.47 23.59 -4.80
N SER A 216 13.32 23.59 -6.13
CA SER A 216 13.35 24.77 -7.00
C SER A 216 12.01 25.49 -7.21
N VAL A 217 10.96 25.17 -6.45
CA VAL A 217 9.71 25.95 -6.49
C VAL A 217 9.48 26.61 -5.13
N ASN A 218 9.98 27.84 -5.03
CA ASN A 218 9.55 28.86 -4.06
C ASN A 218 8.48 29.73 -4.72
#